data_AF-A0A2K2VGP7-F1
#
_entry.id   AF-A0A2K2VGP7-F1
#
_cell.length_a   1.000
_cell.length_b   1.000
_cell.length_c   1.000
_cell.angle_alpha   90.00
_cell.angle_beta   90.00
_cell.angle_gamma   90.00
#
_symmetry.space_group_name_H-M   'P 1'
#
loop_
_entity.id
_entity.type
_entity.pdbx_description
1 polymer ?
#
loop_
_entity_poly.entity_id
_entity_poly.type
_entity_poly.pdbx_seq_one_letter_code
_entity_poly.pdbx_strand_id
1 'polypeptide(L)' 'MSEVLQTKRNLEELVKLLRVYFRLDEILSFATFELQDDEIVAEISAVKDRIRKVIERMVS' A
#
# COMPACT_ATOMS: atom_id res chain seq x y z
N MET A 1 5.89 -8.42 -27.04
CA MET A 1 4.73 -7.93 -26.27
C MET A 1 4.44 -6.51 -26.71
N SER A 2 3.18 -6.16 -26.98
CA SER A 2 2.81 -4.78 -27.33
C SER A 2 2.93 -3.88 -26.09
N GLU A 3 3.45 -2.66 -26.25
CA GLU A 3 3.51 -1.63 -25.20
C GLU A 3 2.15 -1.41 -24.52
N VAL A 4 1.05 -1.49 -25.29
CA VAL A 4 -0.31 -1.37 -24.77
C VAL A 4 -0.63 -2.43 -23.71
N LEU A 5 -0.15 -3.67 -23.92
CA LEU A 5 -0.37 -4.76 -23.00
C LEU A 5 0.43 -4.58 -21.70
N GLN A 6 1.66 -4.04 -21.81
CA GLN A 6 2.51 -3.74 -20.67
C GLN A 6 1.93 -2.60 -19.82
N THR A 7 1.46 -1.52 -20.46
CA THR A 7 0.83 -0.39 -19.77
C THR A 7 -0.43 -0.80 -19.01
N LYS A 8 -1.29 -1.64 -19.62
CA LYS A 8 -2.48 -2.17 -18.93
C LYS A 8 -2.10 -2.99 -17.69
N ARG A 9 -1.11 -3.88 -17.81
CA ARG A 9 -0.64 -4.70 -16.68
C ARG A 9 -0.06 -3.85 -15.55
N ASN A 10 0.73 -2.82 -15.88
CA ASN A 10 1.28 -1.90 -14.89
C ASN A 10 0.18 -1.12 -14.16
N LEU A 11 -0.87 -0.70 -14.88
CA LEU A 11 -2.03 -0.03 -14.29
C LEU A 11 -2.80 -0.96 -13.33
N GLU A 12 -3.01 -2.22 -13.71
CA GLU A 12 -3.67 -3.21 -12.85
C GLU A 12 -2.90 -3.44 -11.55
N GLU A 13 -1.58 -3.58 -11.62
CA GLU A 13 -0.74 -3.73 -10.43
C GLU A 13 -0.73 -2.47 -9.55
N LEU A 14 -0.68 -1.29 -10.16
CA LEU A 14 -0.79 -0.03 -9.43
C LEU A 14 -2.10 0.07 -8.65
N VAL A 15 -3.23 -0.29 -9.27
CA VAL A 15 -4.54 -0.29 -8.61
C VAL A 15 -4.58 -1.28 -7.44
N LYS A 16 -4.01 -2.48 -7.60
CA LYS A 16 -3.92 -3.45 -6.50
C LYS A 16 -3.11 -2.92 -5.32
N LEU A 17 -1.95 -2.31 -5.58
CA LEU A 17 -1.12 -1.73 -4.53
C LEU A 17 -1.81 -0.57 -3.82
N LEU A 18 -2.49 0.31 -4.55
CA LEU A 18 -3.29 1.39 -3.95
C LEU A 18 -4.38 0.84 -3.03
N ARG A 19 -5.10 -0.22 -3.43
CA ARG A 19 -6.10 -0.87 -2.56
C ARG A 19 -5.48 -1.40 -1.26
N VAL A 20 -4.33 -2.06 -1.34
CA VAL A 20 -3.62 -2.54 -0.14
C VAL A 20 -3.20 -1.36 0.73
N TYR A 21 -2.61 -0.32 0.14
CA TYR A 21 -2.17 0.88 0.85
C TYR A 21 -3.30 1.55 1.64
N PHE A 22 -4.48 1.72 1.03
CA PHE A 22 -5.65 2.28 1.71
C PHE A 22 -6.27 1.32 2.73
N ARG A 23 -6.22 0.00 2.49
CA ARG A 23 -6.74 -0.97 3.47
C ARG A 23 -5.90 -0.99 4.74
N LEU A 24 -4.59 -0.72 4.65
CA LEU A 24 -3.72 -0.61 5.82
C LEU A 24 -4.15 0.53 6.76
N ASP A 25 -4.81 1.57 6.27
CA ASP A 25 -5.35 2.64 7.15
C ASP A 25 -6.42 2.12 8.11
N GLU A 26 -7.28 1.22 7.65
CA GLU A 26 -8.29 0.60 8.52
C GLU A 26 -7.64 -0.28 9.59
N ILE A 27 -6.58 -1.00 9.22
CA ILE A 27 -5.84 -1.84 10.17
C ILE A 27 -5.11 -0.97 11.19
N LEU A 28 -4.47 0.12 10.76
CA LEU A 28 -3.82 1.08 11.66
C LEU A 28 -4.83 1.70 12.62
N SER A 29 -6.01 2.09 12.13
CA SER A 29 -7.09 2.60 12.97
C SER A 29 -7.50 1.58 14.03
N PHE A 30 -7.70 0.32 13.65
CA PHE A 30 -8.03 -0.75 14.59
C PHE A 30 -6.92 -0.98 15.63
N ALA A 31 -5.66 -1.08 15.19
CA ALA A 31 -4.52 -1.25 16.08
C ALA A 31 -4.36 -0.08 17.06
N THR A 32 -4.61 1.15 16.60
CA THR A 32 -4.51 2.37 17.42
C THR A 32 -5.62 2.47 18.46
N PHE A 33 -6.88 2.27 18.05
CA PHE A 33 -8.03 2.59 18.90
C PHE A 33 -8.56 1.39 19.68
N GLU A 34 -8.54 0.18 19.09
CA GLU A 34 -9.11 -1.02 19.69
C GLU A 34 -8.06 -1.84 20.44
N LEU A 35 -6.87 -2.02 19.85
CA LEU A 35 -5.79 -2.79 20.49
C LEU A 35 -4.90 -1.94 21.39
N GLN A 36 -4.79 -0.63 21.11
CA GLN A 36 -3.88 0.30 21.80
C GLN A 36 -2.43 -0.22 21.82
N ASP A 37 -2.02 -0.87 20.72
CA ASP A 37 -0.71 -1.51 20.59
C ASP A 37 0.21 -0.63 19.71
N ASP A 38 0.98 0.23 20.37
CA ASP A 38 1.88 1.17 19.71
C ASP A 38 3.00 0.48 18.92
N GLU A 39 3.43 -0.72 19.34
CA GLU A 39 4.47 -1.49 18.64
C GLU A 39 3.94 -1.98 17.29
N ILE A 40 2.76 -2.60 17.29
CA ILE A 40 2.10 -3.05 16.06
C ILE A 40 1.78 -1.87 15.14
N VAL A 41 1.32 -0.74 15.70
CA VAL A 41 1.06 0.49 14.91
C VAL A 41 2.33 0.98 14.20
N ALA A 42 3.47 0.98 14.90
CA ALA A 42 4.75 1.38 14.32
C ALA A 42 5.19 0.42 13.18
N GLU A 43 5.06 -0.89 13.38
CA GLU A 43 5.41 -1.89 12.37
C GLU A 43 4.56 -1.77 11.10
N ILE A 44 3.23 -1.68 11.26
CA ILE A 44 2.30 -1.56 10.14
C ILE A 44 2.52 -0.23 9.39
N SER A 45 2.81 0.85 10.11
CA SER A 45 3.13 2.15 9.51
C SER A 45 4.39 2.06 8.65
N ALA A 46 5.43 1.37 9.13
CA ALA A 46 6.66 1.15 8.36
C ALA A 46 6.41 0.33 7.07
N VAL A 47 5.54 -0.68 7.13
CA VAL A 47 5.12 -1.45 5.94
C VAL A 47 4.37 -0.56 4.95
N LYS A 48 3.42 0.24 5.44
CA LYS A 48 2.65 1.19 4.62
C LYS A 48 3.56 2.18 3.88
N ASP A 49 4.57 2.72 4.56
CA ASP A 49 5.57 3.60 3.98
C ASP A 49 6.40 2.93 2.88
N ARG A 50 6.76 1.65 3.05
CA ARG A 50 7.46 0.88 2.00
C ARG A 50 6.58 0.67 0.78
N ILE A 51 5.30 0.38 0.97
CA ILE A 51 4.34 0.25 -0.13
C ILE A 51 4.19 1.58 -0.89
N ARG A 52 4.10 2.72 -0.18
CA ARG A 52 4.08 4.05 -0.82
C ARG A 52 5.27 4.25 -1.75
N LYS A 53 6.48 3.91 -1.30
CA LYS A 53 7.70 4.03 -2.12
C LYS A 53 7.68 3.14 -3.37
N VAL A 54 7.05 1.97 -3.30
CA VAL A 54 6.85 1.11 -4.48
C VAL A 54 5.89 1.77 -5.46
N ILE A 55 4.76 2.28 -4.97
CA ILE A 55 3.77 3.01 -5.78
C ILE A 55 4.40 4.23 -6.46
N GLU A 56 5.16 5.05 -5.72
CA GLU A 56 5.87 6.22 -6.24
C GLU A 56 6.81 5.86 -7.41
N ARG A 57 7.55 4.74 -7.30
CA ARG A 57 8.43 4.24 -8.36
C ARG A 57 7.70 3.71 -9.59
N MET A 58 6.42 3.38 -9.49
CA MET A 58 5.61 2.96 -10.64
C MET A 58 5.02 4.13 -11.42
N VAL A 59 4.89 5.30 -10.80
CA VAL A 59 4.28 6.50 -11.40
C VAL A 59 5.30 7.60 -11.74
N SER A 60 6.55 7.47 -11.31
CA SER A 60 7.68 8.34 -11.68
C SER A 60 8.36 7.86 -12.95
#